data_AF-A0A7I0JQB9-F1
#
_entry.id   AF-A0A7I0JQB9-F1
#
_cell.length_a   1.000
_cell.length_b   1.000
_cell.length_c   1.000
_cell.angle_alpha   90.00
_cell.angle_beta   90.00
_cell.angle_gamma   90.00
#
_symmetry.space_group_name_H-M   'P 1'
#
loop_
_entity.id
_entity.type
_entity.pdbx_description
1 polymer ?
#
loop_
_entity_poly.entity_id
_entity_poly.type
_entity_poly.pdbx_seq_one_letter_code
_entity_poly.pdbx_strand_id
1 'polypeptide(L)' 'GVLRQQVTSPNGTTAAALAVLMGEDRLTKLVTEAVEAARLRSIELGK' A
#
# COMPACT_ATOMS: atom_id res chain seq x y z
N GLY A 1 0.31 -8.06 -10.71
CA GLY A 1 0.21 -9.03 -9.59
C GLY A 1 1.20 -10.19 -9.65
N VAL A 2 1.92 -10.39 -10.75
CA VAL A 2 2.75 -11.60 -10.98
C VAL A 2 3.96 -11.65 -10.04
N LEU A 3 4.72 -10.56 -9.90
CA LEU A 3 5.93 -10.54 -9.05
C LEU A 3 5.63 -10.86 -7.57
N ARG A 4 4.57 -10.24 -7.01
CA ARG A 4 4.16 -10.48 -5.62
C ARG A 4 3.82 -11.96 -5.38
N GLN A 5 3.13 -12.60 -6.31
CA GLN A 5 2.80 -14.02 -6.21
C GLN A 5 4.05 -14.90 -6.29
N GLN A 6 4.97 -14.59 -7.21
CA GLN A 6 6.20 -15.36 -7.42
C GLN A 6 7.13 -15.38 -6.19
N VAL A 7 7.10 -14.34 -5.36
CA VAL A 7 7.93 -14.24 -4.15
C VAL A 7 7.20 -14.64 -2.85
N THR A 8 5.97 -15.14 -2.96
CA THR A 8 5.13 -15.49 -1.82
C THR A 8 4.87 -16.98 -1.77
N SER A 9 5.73 -17.71 -1.07
CA SER A 9 5.48 -19.13 -0.76
C SER A 9 4.36 -19.28 0.29
N PRO A 10 3.52 -20.33 0.19
CA PRO A 10 2.55 -20.65 1.24
C PRO A 10 3.23 -20.80 2.61
N ASN A 11 2.67 -20.18 3.65
CA ASN A 11 3.21 -20.14 5.01
C ASN A 11 4.63 -19.54 5.15
N GLY A 12 5.14 -18.86 4.11
CA GLY A 12 6.44 -18.19 4.16
C GLY A 12 6.42 -16.86 4.89
N THR A 13 7.61 -16.30 5.15
CA THR A 13 7.76 -14.99 5.80
C THR A 13 7.15 -13.85 4.99
N THR A 14 7.28 -13.88 3.65
CA THR A 14 6.62 -12.93 2.75
C THR A 14 5.10 -13.01 2.85
N ALA A 15 4.54 -14.22 2.98
CA ALA A 15 3.09 -14.40 3.12
C ALA A 15 2.58 -13.80 4.44
N ALA A 16 3.29 -14.05 5.55
CA ALA A 16 2.96 -13.46 6.85
C ALA A 16 3.03 -11.92 6.82
N ALA A 17 4.07 -11.35 6.22
CA ALA A 17 4.19 -9.90 6.06
C ALA A 17 3.06 -9.32 5.19
N LEU A 18 2.74 -9.97 4.07
CA LEU A 18 1.66 -9.52 3.19
C LEU A 18 0.29 -9.64 3.83
N ALA A 19 0.03 -10.62 4.70
CA ALA A 19 -1.22 -10.71 5.46
C ALA A 19 -1.41 -9.47 6.35
N VAL A 20 -0.32 -8.95 6.94
CA VAL A 20 -0.36 -7.68 7.68
C VAL A 20 -0.56 -6.50 6.71
N LEU A 21 0.27 -6.36 5.69
CA LEU A 21 0.23 -5.17 4.83
C LEU A 21 -1.05 -5.08 3.98
N MET A 22 -1.58 -6.21 3.53
CA MET A 22 -2.72 -6.29 2.61
C MET A 22 -4.04 -6.65 3.31
N GLY A 23 -4.01 -7.08 4.57
CA GLY A 23 -5.23 -7.29 5.34
C GLY A 23 -6.07 -6.01 5.39
N GLU A 24 -7.37 -6.13 5.14
CA GLU A 24 -8.35 -5.01 5.15
C GLU A 24 -8.00 -3.85 4.20
N ASP A 25 -7.22 -4.12 3.14
CA ASP A 25 -6.69 -3.12 2.20
C ASP A 25 -5.85 -2.02 2.87
N ARG A 26 -5.26 -2.30 4.04
CA ARG A 26 -4.55 -1.31 4.88
C ARG A 26 -3.53 -0.47 4.13
N LEU A 27 -2.55 -1.11 3.48
CA LEU A 27 -1.49 -0.38 2.79
C LEU A 27 -2.04 0.44 1.61
N THR A 28 -3.02 -0.09 0.88
CA THR A 28 -3.66 0.62 -0.24
C THR A 28 -4.33 1.89 0.26
N LYS A 29 -5.18 1.79 1.29
CA LYS A 29 -5.87 2.95 1.89
C LYS A 29 -4.89 4.00 2.39
N LEU A 30 -3.88 3.58 3.16
CA LEU A 30 -2.86 4.48 3.71
C LEU A 30 -2.14 5.27 2.61
N VAL A 31 -1.68 4.61 1.56
CA VAL A 31 -0.97 5.27 0.47
C VAL A 31 -1.91 6.19 -0.32
N THR A 32 -3.15 5.76 -0.59
CA THR A 32 -4.15 6.60 -1.28
C THR A 32 -4.46 7.87 -0.50
N GLU A 33 -4.72 7.75 0.80
CA GLU A 33 -4.99 8.90 1.67
C GLU A 33 -3.81 9.86 1.73
N ALA A 34 -2.58 9.34 1.86
CA ALA A 34 -1.38 10.15 1.89
C ALA A 34 -1.15 10.91 0.57
N VAL A 35 -1.34 10.25 -0.58
CA VAL A 35 -1.21 10.89 -1.89
C VAL A 35 -2.27 11.97 -2.08
N GLU A 36 -3.51 11.72 -1.67
CA GLU A 36 -4.58 12.72 -1.77
C GLU A 36 -4.32 13.94 -0.88
N ALA A 37 -3.87 13.72 0.36
CA ALA A 37 -3.46 14.80 1.25
C ALA A 37 -2.31 15.63 0.64
N ALA A 38 -1.30 14.97 0.07
CA ALA A 38 -0.20 15.65 -0.61
C ALA A 38 -0.67 16.45 -1.83
N ARG A 39 -1.60 15.91 -2.62
CA ARG A 39 -2.21 16.59 -3.77
C ARG A 39 -2.93 17.87 -3.35
N LEU A 40 -3.79 17.79 -2.33
CA LEU A 40 -4.52 18.93 -1.80
C LEU A 40 -3.57 20.03 -1.32
N ARG A 41 -2.52 19.64 -0.58
CA ARG A 41 -1.51 20.59 -0.10
C ARG A 41 -0.75 21.27 -1.23
N SER A 42 -0.42 20.54 -2.30
CA SER A 42 0.25 21.12 -3.46
C SER A 42 -0.64 22.17 -4.16
N ILE A 43 -1.96 21.95 -4.22
CA ILE A 43 -2.90 22.91 -4.79
C ILE A 43 -3.00 24.18 -3.93
N GLU A 44 -3.03 24.03 -2.60
CA GLU A 44 -3.04 25.17 -1.68
C GLU A 44 -1.80 26.05 -1.82
N LEU A 45 -0.62 25.42 -1.95
CA LEU A 45 0.66 26.13 -2.08
C LEU A 45 0.86 26.80 -3.45
N GLY A 46 0.16 26.33 -4.48
CA GLY A 46 0.21 26.89 -5.83
C GLY A 46 -0.75 28.07 -6.08
N LYS A 47 -1.52 28.47 -5.07
CA LYS A 47 -2.32 29.71 -5.07
C LYS A 47 -1.47 30.88 -4.58
#